data_AF-A0A964HEH9-F1
#
_entry.id   AF-A0A964HEH9-F1
#
_cell.length_a   1.000
_cell.length_b   1.000
_cell.length_c   1.000
_cell.angle_alpha   90.00
_cell.angle_beta   90.00
_cell.angle_gamma   90.00
#
_symmetry.space_group_name_H-M   'P 1'
#
loop_
_entity.id
_entity.type
_entity.pdbx_description
1 polymer ?
#
loop_
_entity_poly.entity_id
_entity_poly.type
_entity_poly.pdbx_seq_one_letter_code
_entity_poly.pdbx_strand_id
1 'polypeptide(L)'
;METLDINFWYGLAAAIPLSVVANLLTTRIQNVLARRDEKKSAKRREELLLQYARVLKLTKSPAELQIHLLHNILVITLVTSFFGVISGLLFALRSFFPNASQFLQLGQVMSIVGGIAVITICMDAIRDTNRVRKFDLYKASVEAETGPIHPGDGRPPEAG
;
A
#
# COMPACT_ATOMS: atom_id res chain seq x y z
N MET A 1 -3.33 -65.58 3.21
CA MET A 1 -2.26 -64.58 3.00
C MET A 1 -2.21 -64.15 1.53
N GLU A 2 -3.34 -63.89 0.87
CA GLU A 2 -3.38 -63.49 -0.57
C GLU A 2 -3.97 -62.09 -0.80
N THR A 3 -4.62 -61.49 0.19
CA THR A 3 -5.26 -60.18 0.06
C THR A 3 -4.33 -58.99 0.32
N LEU A 4 -3.13 -59.23 0.85
CA LEU A 4 -2.13 -58.19 1.11
C LEU A 4 -1.38 -57.77 -0.17
N ASP A 5 -1.12 -58.69 -1.10
CA ASP A 5 -0.34 -58.41 -2.32
C ASP A 5 -1.11 -57.60 -3.37
N ILE A 6 -2.39 -57.90 -3.56
CA ILE A 6 -3.22 -57.25 -4.58
C ILE A 6 -3.48 -55.77 -4.23
N ASN A 7 -3.78 -55.49 -2.95
CA ASN A 7 -3.96 -54.12 -2.48
C ASN A 7 -2.67 -53.30 -2.54
N PHE A 8 -1.51 -53.93 -2.32
CA PHE A 8 -0.20 -53.28 -2.45
C PHE A 8 0.11 -52.93 -3.91
N TRP A 9 -0.14 -53.85 -4.84
CA TRP A 9 0.04 -53.60 -6.28
C TRP A 9 -0.92 -52.54 -6.83
N TYR A 10 -2.19 -52.54 -6.41
CA TYR A 10 -3.12 -51.47 -6.76
C TYR A 10 -2.71 -50.11 -6.17
N GLY A 11 -2.20 -50.08 -4.94
CA GLY A 11 -1.64 -48.88 -4.32
C GLY A 11 -0.42 -48.33 -5.06
N LEU A 12 0.49 -49.21 -5.48
CA LEU A 12 1.69 -48.84 -6.25
C LEU A 12 1.32 -48.34 -7.66
N ALA A 13 0.40 -49.02 -8.34
CA ALA A 13 -0.09 -48.64 -9.66
C ALA A 13 -0.85 -47.31 -9.64
N ALA A 14 -1.53 -46.96 -8.55
CA ALA A 14 -2.20 -45.68 -8.36
C ALA A 14 -1.24 -44.55 -7.98
N ALA A 15 -0.15 -44.84 -7.27
CA ALA A 15 0.81 -43.83 -6.81
C ALA A 15 1.55 -43.12 -7.95
N ILE A 16 1.88 -43.84 -9.03
CA ILE A 16 2.57 -43.31 -10.21
C ILE A 16 1.73 -42.21 -10.90
N PRO A 17 0.48 -42.45 -11.34
CA PRO A 17 -0.34 -41.40 -11.95
C PRO A 17 -0.69 -40.29 -10.96
N LEU A 18 -0.87 -40.58 -9.66
CA LEU A 18 -1.09 -39.53 -8.66
C LEU A 18 0.11 -38.58 -8.55
N SER A 19 1.33 -39.11 -8.59
CA SER A 19 2.56 -38.33 -8.57
C SER A 19 2.71 -37.46 -9.82
N VAL A 20 2.38 -37.98 -11.00
CA VAL A 20 2.39 -37.22 -12.26
C VAL A 20 1.36 -36.09 -12.22
N VAL A 21 0.14 -36.36 -11.74
CA VAL A 21 -0.93 -35.35 -11.61
C VAL A 21 -0.56 -34.28 -10.58
N ALA A 22 0.01 -34.67 -9.43
CA ALA A 22 0.49 -33.73 -8.42
C ALA A 22 1.59 -32.82 -8.97
N ASN A 23 2.52 -33.36 -9.76
CA ASN A 23 3.59 -32.57 -10.36
C ASN A 23 3.04 -31.56 -11.39
N LEU A 24 2.09 -31.98 -12.23
CA LEU A 24 1.43 -31.14 -13.23
C LEU A 24 0.61 -29.99 -12.60
N LEU A 25 -0.10 -30.28 -11.50
CA LEU A 25 -0.82 -29.27 -10.71
C LEU A 25 0.14 -28.30 -10.03
N THR A 26 1.26 -28.81 -9.49
CA THR A 26 2.29 -27.98 -8.84
C THR A 26 2.87 -26.96 -9.83
N THR A 27 3.25 -27.39 -11.04
CA THR A 27 3.79 -26.46 -12.05
C THR A 27 2.76 -25.41 -12.48
N ARG A 28 1.48 -25.79 -12.63
CA ARG A 28 0.39 -24.86 -12.98
C ARG A 28 0.17 -23.81 -11.89
N ILE A 29 0.13 -24.22 -10.62
CA ILE A 29 -0.09 -23.33 -9.48
C ILE A 29 1.12 -22.40 -9.30
N GLN A 30 2.34 -22.92 -9.39
CA GLN A 30 3.56 -22.12 -9.34
C GLN A 30 3.61 -21.09 -10.46
N ASN A 31 3.24 -21.46 -11.70
CA ASN A 31 3.19 -20.52 -12.81
C ASN A 31 2.15 -19.41 -12.63
N VAL A 32 1.01 -19.71 -12.00
CA VAL A 32 -0.02 -18.69 -11.70
C VAL A 32 0.45 -17.75 -10.60
N LEU A 33 1.06 -18.28 -9.54
CA LEU A 33 1.65 -17.47 -8.46
C LEU A 33 2.78 -16.59 -8.99
N ALA A 34 3.71 -17.15 -9.76
CA ALA A 34 4.80 -16.42 -10.39
C ALA A 34 4.29 -15.28 -11.28
N ARG A 35 3.26 -15.52 -12.10
CA ARG A 35 2.63 -14.47 -12.93
C ARG A 35 1.96 -13.37 -12.09
N ARG A 36 1.40 -13.71 -10.92
CA ARG A 36 0.81 -12.70 -10.01
C ARG A 36 1.90 -11.89 -9.32
N ASP A 37 2.99 -12.53 -8.93
CA ASP A 37 4.11 -11.87 -8.27
C ASP A 37 4.90 -10.99 -9.24
N GLU A 38 5.06 -11.43 -10.48
CA GLU A 38 5.65 -10.64 -11.57
C GLU A 38 4.81 -9.40 -11.87
N LYS A 39 3.47 -9.53 -11.93
CA LYS A 39 2.57 -8.37 -12.06
C LYS A 39 2.64 -7.42 -10.87
N LYS A 40 2.75 -7.93 -9.64
CA LYS A 40 2.91 -7.09 -8.44
C LYS A 40 4.26 -6.37 -8.44
N SER A 41 5.33 -7.07 -8.81
CA SER A 41 6.67 -6.51 -8.93
C SER A 41 6.73 -5.41 -9.98
N ALA A 42 6.14 -5.64 -11.16
CA ALA A 42 6.03 -4.63 -12.21
C ALA A 42 5.27 -3.38 -11.74
N LYS A 43 4.11 -3.55 -11.10
CA LYS A 43 3.35 -2.42 -10.53
C LYS A 43 4.14 -1.67 -9.46
N ARG A 44 4.81 -2.38 -8.56
CA ARG A 44 5.63 -1.77 -7.51
C ARG A 44 6.79 -0.98 -8.12
N ARG A 45 7.43 -1.50 -9.17
CA ARG A 45 8.49 -0.79 -9.91
C ARG A 45 7.95 0.48 -10.56
N GLU A 46 6.78 0.41 -11.21
CA GLU A 46 6.12 1.57 -11.81
C GLU A 46 5.79 2.64 -10.75
N GLU A 47 5.21 2.24 -9.62
CA GLU A 47 4.91 3.14 -8.49
C GLU A 47 6.17 3.81 -7.93
N LEU A 48 7.28 3.06 -7.82
CA LEU A 48 8.57 3.59 -7.37
C LEU A 48 9.15 4.60 -8.37
N LEU A 49 9.06 4.33 -9.67
CA LEU A 49 9.51 5.26 -10.71
C LEU A 49 8.66 6.53 -10.75
N LEU A 50 7.35 6.42 -10.57
CA LEU A 50 6.44 7.57 -10.48
C LEU A 50 6.73 8.41 -9.23
N GLN A 51 6.99 7.76 -8.08
CA GLN A 51 7.42 8.45 -6.86
C GLN A 51 8.77 9.14 -7.08
N TYR A 52 9.73 8.46 -7.72
CA TYR A 52 11.03 9.04 -8.05
C TYR A 52 10.90 10.28 -8.94
N ALA A 53 10.10 10.22 -10.00
CA ALA A 53 9.83 11.35 -10.89
C ALA A 53 9.21 12.54 -10.15
N ARG A 54 8.24 12.26 -9.24
CA ARG A 54 7.63 13.28 -8.39
C ARG A 54 8.65 13.93 -7.46
N VAL A 55 9.45 13.14 -6.76
CA VAL A 55 10.49 13.65 -5.84
C VAL A 55 11.55 14.44 -6.61
N LEU A 56 11.99 13.96 -7.78
CA LEU A 56 12.93 14.67 -8.64
C LEU A 56 12.39 16.05 -9.05
N LYS A 57 11.09 16.16 -9.35
CA LYS A 57 10.42 17.42 -9.66
C LYS A 57 10.42 18.37 -8.47
N LEU A 58 10.08 17.86 -7.28
CA LEU A 58 10.09 18.60 -6.02
C LEU A 58 11.51 19.07 -5.63
N THR A 59 12.54 18.28 -5.90
CA THR A 59 13.94 18.66 -5.64
C THR A 59 14.41 19.79 -6.55
N LYS A 60 13.96 19.82 -7.81
CA LYS A 60 14.37 20.84 -8.80
C LYS A 60 13.73 22.21 -8.58
N SER A 61 12.60 22.29 -7.88
CA SER A 61 11.88 23.55 -7.66
C SER A 61 11.47 23.71 -6.19
N PRO A 62 12.16 24.55 -5.39
CA PRO A 62 11.79 24.78 -4.00
C PRO A 62 10.38 25.40 -3.86
N ALA A 63 9.93 26.14 -4.88
CA ALA A 63 8.56 26.66 -4.93
C ALA A 63 7.52 25.53 -5.02
N GLU A 64 7.78 24.48 -5.80
CA GLU A 64 6.86 23.33 -5.87
C GLU A 64 6.81 22.56 -4.55
N LEU A 65 7.94 22.43 -3.86
CA LEU A 65 7.98 21.83 -2.53
C LEU A 65 7.15 22.62 -1.52
N GLN A 66 7.25 23.96 -1.54
CA GLN A 66 6.44 24.82 -0.68
C GLN A 66 4.95 24.69 -0.99
N ILE A 67 4.55 24.68 -2.27
CA ILE A 67 3.16 24.47 -2.68
C ILE A 67 2.66 23.10 -2.22
N HIS A 68 3.48 22.06 -2.34
CA HIS A 68 3.13 20.70 -1.91
C HIS A 68 2.94 20.63 -0.39
N LEU A 69 3.84 21.23 0.39
CA LEU A 69 3.70 21.30 1.85
C LEU A 69 2.48 22.13 2.26
N LEU A 70 2.23 23.25 1.59
CA LEU A 70 1.06 24.09 1.84
C LEU A 70 -0.24 23.33 1.57
N HIS A 71 -0.28 22.56 0.47
CA HIS A 71 -1.41 21.69 0.15
C HIS A 71 -1.64 20.65 1.26
N ASN A 72 -0.58 19.97 1.74
CA ASN A 72 -0.69 19.00 2.82
C ASN A 72 -1.18 19.65 4.12
N ILE A 73 -0.69 20.85 4.46
CA ILE A 73 -1.18 21.62 5.62
C ILE A 73 -2.68 21.91 5.47
N LEU A 74 -3.12 22.38 4.30
CA LEU A 74 -4.53 22.66 4.01
C LEU A 74 -5.41 21.41 4.19
N VAL A 75 -4.96 20.26 3.67
CA VAL A 75 -5.67 18.97 3.83
C VAL A 75 -5.73 18.57 5.30
N ILE A 76 -4.62 18.69 6.05
CA ILE A 76 -4.58 18.38 7.48
C ILE A 76 -5.55 19.28 8.25
N THR A 77 -5.55 20.59 7.98
CA THR A 77 -6.48 21.55 8.61
C THR A 77 -7.93 21.20 8.29
N LEU A 78 -8.23 20.85 7.04
CA LEU A 78 -9.58 20.44 6.62
C LEU A 78 -10.04 19.18 7.35
N VAL A 79 -9.20 18.14 7.36
CA VAL A 79 -9.51 16.86 8.04
C VAL A 79 -9.70 17.09 9.54
N THR A 80 -8.80 17.84 10.18
CA THR A 80 -8.89 18.15 11.61
C THR A 80 -10.15 18.93 11.93
N SER A 81 -10.50 19.93 11.12
CA SER A 81 -11.72 20.72 11.28
C SER A 81 -12.96 19.85 11.12
N PHE A 82 -13.01 18.99 10.09
CA PHE A 82 -14.12 18.10 9.83
C PHE A 82 -14.38 17.13 11.00
N PHE A 83 -13.36 16.44 11.47
CA PHE A 83 -13.49 15.53 12.62
C PHE A 83 -13.80 16.29 13.92
N GLY A 84 -13.27 17.50 14.10
CA GLY A 84 -13.60 18.38 15.21
C GLY A 84 -15.08 18.78 15.23
N VAL A 85 -15.63 19.18 14.08
CA VAL A 85 -17.05 19.52 13.93
C VAL A 85 -17.93 18.30 14.21
N ILE A 86 -17.59 17.13 13.69
CA ILE A 86 -18.36 15.90 13.94
C ILE A 86 -18.34 15.52 15.43
N SER A 87 -17.16 15.55 16.06
CA SER A 87 -17.01 15.28 17.50
C SER A 87 -17.83 16.27 18.33
N GLY A 88 -17.75 17.57 18.00
CA GLY A 88 -18.52 18.62 18.65
C GLY A 88 -20.03 18.44 18.48
N LEU A 89 -20.49 18.04 17.29
CA LEU A 89 -21.90 17.75 17.01
C LEU A 89 -22.39 16.55 17.82
N LEU A 90 -21.63 15.47 17.89
CA LEU A 90 -21.96 14.29 18.70
C LEU A 90 -22.01 14.62 20.19
N PHE A 91 -21.11 15.48 20.65
CA PHE A 91 -21.13 15.98 22.03
C PHE A 91 -22.37 16.85 22.30
N ALA A 92 -22.75 17.74 21.37
CA ALA A 92 -23.96 18.54 21.50
C ALA A 92 -25.23 17.68 21.51
N LEU A 93 -25.31 16.63 20.69
CA LEU A 93 -26.43 15.70 20.64
C LEU A 93 -26.66 14.95 21.96
N ARG A 94 -25.59 14.69 22.73
CA ARG A 94 -25.71 14.14 24.09
C ARG A 94 -26.54 15.05 25.01
N SER A 95 -26.42 16.37 24.89
CA SER A 95 -27.19 17.31 25.70
C SER A 95 -28.68 17.24 25.39
N PHE A 96 -29.05 16.92 24.15
CA PHE A 96 -30.45 16.71 23.75
C PHE A 96 -30.97 15.31 24.14
N PHE A 97 -30.10 14.30 24.14
CA PHE A 97 -30.45 12.91 24.45
C PHE A 97 -29.54 12.33 25.56
N PRO A 98 -29.77 12.70 26.84
CA PRO A 98 -28.86 12.37 27.95
C PRO A 98 -28.74 10.86 28.23
N ASN A 99 -29.74 10.06 27.86
CA ASN A 99 -29.72 8.60 28.03
C ASN A 99 -28.92 7.88 26.93
N ALA A 100 -28.55 8.57 25.85
CA ALA A 100 -27.80 7.99 24.74
C ALA A 100 -26.29 8.15 24.94
N SER A 101 -25.74 7.36 25.88
CA SER A 101 -24.29 7.28 26.14
C SER A 101 -23.45 6.90 24.90
N GLN A 102 -24.10 6.28 23.91
CA GLN A 102 -23.52 5.92 22.61
C GLN A 102 -22.96 7.13 21.84
N PHE A 103 -23.59 8.32 21.95
CA PHE A 103 -23.08 9.52 21.25
C PHE A 103 -21.70 9.96 21.75
N LEU A 104 -21.44 9.84 23.05
CA LEU A 104 -20.12 10.16 23.61
C LEU A 104 -19.06 9.19 23.11
N GLN A 105 -19.36 7.89 23.12
CA GLN A 105 -18.45 6.85 22.64
C GLN A 105 -18.15 7.04 21.15
N LEU A 106 -19.16 7.34 20.34
CA LEU A 106 -18.98 7.64 18.92
C LEU A 106 -18.13 8.90 18.70
N GLY A 107 -18.34 9.97 19.48
CA GLY A 107 -17.53 11.20 19.39
C GLY A 107 -16.05 10.94 19.71
N GLN A 108 -15.77 10.11 20.71
CA GLN A 108 -14.42 9.72 21.07
C GLN A 108 -13.76 8.86 19.98
N VAL A 109 -14.48 7.87 19.44
CA VAL A 109 -13.98 7.05 18.32
C VAL A 109 -13.69 7.92 17.10
N MET A 110 -14.59 8.84 16.74
CA MET A 110 -14.36 9.75 15.60
C MET A 110 -13.14 10.65 15.82
N SER A 111 -12.91 11.11 17.05
CA SER A 111 -11.72 11.90 17.38
C SER A 111 -10.43 11.07 17.24
N ILE A 112 -10.43 9.80 17.65
CA ILE A 112 -9.30 8.88 17.48
C ILE A 112 -9.03 8.63 15.99
N VAL A 113 -10.07 8.31 15.22
CA VAL A 113 -9.96 8.09 13.77
C VAL A 113 -9.41 9.33 13.06
N GLY A 114 -9.92 10.51 13.41
CA GLY A 114 -9.41 11.78 12.91
C GLY A 114 -7.94 12.02 13.25
N GLY A 115 -7.54 11.73 14.49
CA GLY A 115 -6.14 11.82 14.92
C GLY A 115 -5.22 10.88 14.13
N ILE A 116 -5.63 9.63 13.91
CA ILE A 116 -4.86 8.65 13.11
C ILE A 116 -4.73 9.14 11.66
N ALA A 117 -5.82 9.65 11.06
CA ALA A 117 -5.79 10.19 9.70
C ALA A 117 -4.78 11.34 9.59
N VAL A 118 -4.80 12.29 10.52
CA VAL A 118 -3.86 13.42 10.56
C VAL A 118 -2.41 12.93 10.70
N ILE A 119 -2.15 12.01 11.63
CA ILE A 119 -0.79 11.45 11.83
C ILE A 119 -0.30 10.78 10.54
N THR A 120 -1.16 10.03 9.86
CA THR A 120 -0.80 9.35 8.60
C THR A 120 -0.39 10.35 7.52
N ILE A 121 -1.18 11.40 7.32
CA ILE A 121 -0.88 12.45 6.33
C ILE A 121 0.42 13.18 6.70
N CYS A 122 0.62 13.50 7.98
CA CYS A 122 1.86 14.12 8.47
C CYS A 122 3.09 13.23 8.23
N MET A 123 2.99 11.94 8.52
CA MET A 123 4.09 11.00 8.30
C MET A 123 4.48 10.92 6.83
N ASP A 124 3.49 10.90 5.92
CA ASP A 124 3.76 10.85 4.49
C ASP A 124 4.40 12.16 4.00
N ALA A 125 3.92 13.32 4.47
CA ALA A 125 4.54 14.61 4.18
C ALA A 125 6.00 14.69 4.71
N ILE A 126 6.27 14.16 5.90
CA ILE A 126 7.63 14.10 6.47
C ILE A 126 8.51 13.16 5.65
N ARG A 127 8.00 12.00 5.23
CA ARG A 127 8.74 11.05 4.38
C ARG A 127 9.11 11.68 3.05
N ASP A 128 8.18 12.37 2.39
CA ASP A 128 8.45 13.03 1.12
C ASP A 128 9.45 14.18 1.29
N THR A 129 9.34 14.97 2.36
CA THR A 129 10.32 16.02 2.69
C THR A 129 11.71 15.43 2.93
N ASN A 130 11.78 14.30 3.66
CA ASN A 130 13.05 13.61 3.91
C ASN A 130 13.65 13.00 2.64
N ARG A 131 12.82 12.47 1.73
CA ARG A 131 13.25 11.96 0.42
C ARG A 131 13.82 13.08 -0.45
N VAL A 132 13.19 14.26 -0.45
CA VAL A 132 13.71 15.44 -1.16
C VAL A 132 15.03 15.92 -0.53
N ARG A 133 15.10 15.99 0.81
CA ARG A 133 16.31 16.43 1.52
C ARG A 133 17.49 15.46 1.34
N LYS A 134 17.22 14.16 1.30
CA LYS A 134 18.21 13.08 1.14
C LYS A 134 18.08 12.44 -0.24
N PHE A 135 17.94 13.26 -1.27
CA PHE A 135 17.64 12.80 -2.63
C PHE A 135 18.67 11.79 -3.15
N ASP A 136 19.96 12.01 -2.89
CA ASP A 136 21.02 11.11 -3.37
C ASP A 136 20.92 9.71 -2.74
N LEU A 137 20.63 9.63 -1.44
CA LEU A 137 20.41 8.36 -0.74
C LEU A 137 19.14 7.66 -1.24
N TYR A 138 18.08 8.43 -1.49
CA TYR A 138 16.84 7.91 -2.04
C TYR A 138 17.05 7.38 -3.46
N LYS A 139 17.72 8.14 -4.33
CA LYS A 139 18.08 7.71 -5.69
C LYS A 139 18.87 6.41 -5.68
N ALA A 140 19.90 6.31 -4.84
CA ALA A 140 20.68 5.08 -4.69
C ALA A 140 19.82 3.89 -4.24
N SER A 141 18.86 4.10 -3.33
CA SER A 141 17.95 3.03 -2.91
C SER A 141 16.98 2.58 -4.02
N VAL A 142 16.48 3.50 -4.84
CA VAL A 142 15.61 3.16 -5.97
C VAL A 142 16.43 2.45 -7.06
N GLU A 143 17.63 2.93 -7.39
CA GLU A 143 18.53 2.28 -8.35
C GLU A 143 18.93 0.86 -7.93
N ALA A 144 19.11 0.62 -6.63
CA ALA A 144 19.36 -0.72 -6.09
C ALA A 144 18.17 -1.68 -6.26
N GLU A 145 16.93 -1.17 -6.18
CA GLU A 145 15.71 -1.98 -6.28
C GLU A 145 15.19 -2.11 -7.73
N THR A 146 15.42 -1.12 -8.59
CA THR A 146 14.88 -1.06 -9.96
C THR A 146 15.92 -1.19 -11.08
N GLY A 147 17.21 -1.22 -10.75
CA GLY A 147 18.31 -1.08 -11.71
C GLY A 147 18.62 0.38 -12.05
N PRO A 148 19.64 0.64 -12.88
CA PRO A 148 20.04 2.01 -13.26
C PRO A 148 18.87 2.76 -13.90
N ILE A 149 18.55 3.93 -13.35
CA ILE A 149 17.45 4.78 -13.83
C ILE A 149 17.99 5.65 -14.96
N HIS A 150 17.50 5.44 -16.18
CA HIS A 150 17.88 6.31 -17.29
C HIS A 150 17.11 7.63 -17.23
N PRO A 151 17.72 8.77 -17.63
CA PRO A 151 17.04 10.06 -17.71
C PRO A 151 15.96 10.02 -18.80
N GLY A 152 14.78 9.49 -18.45
CA GLY A 152 13.67 9.20 -19.37
C GLY A 152 12.62 8.27 -18.76
N ASP A 153 13.02 7.38 -17.84
CA ASP A 153 12.16 6.34 -17.24
C ASP A 153 11.05 6.88 -16.31
N GLY A 154 11.04 8.19 -16.05
CA GLY A 154 10.02 8.88 -15.26
C GLY A 154 9.01 9.69 -16.08
N ARG A 155 9.03 9.60 -17.42
CA ARG A 155 7.97 10.23 -18.23
C ARG A 155 6.70 9.39 -18.10
N PRO A 156 5.54 10.00 -17.78
CA PRO A 156 4.27 9.29 -17.93
C PRO A 156 4.18 8.77 -19.37
N PRO A 157 3.65 7.55 -19.61
CA PRO A 157 3.45 7.05 -20.97
C PRO A 157 2.69 8.12 -21.73
N GLU A 158 3.25 8.59 -22.85
CA GLU A 158 2.55 9.51 -23.72
C GLU A 158 1.27 8.80 -24.14
N ALA A 159 0.12 9.37 -23.76
CA ALA A 159 -1.18 8.84 -24.10
C ALA A 159 -1.34 8.98 -25.62
N GLY A 160 -1.05 7.89 -26.33
CA GLY A 160 -1.34 7.72 -27.76
C GLY A 160 -2.79 7.35 -28.01
#